data_AF-A0A3L7NZ71-F1
#
_entry.id   AF-A0A3L7NZ71-F1
#
_cell.length_a   1.000
_cell.length_b   1.000
_cell.length_c   1.000
_cell.angle_alpha   90.00
_cell.angle_beta   90.00
_cell.angle_gamma   90.00
#
_symmetry.space_group_name_H-M   'P 1'
#
loop_
_entity.id
_entity.type
_entity.pdbx_description
1 polymer ?
#
loop_
_entity_poly.entity_id
_entity_poly.type
_entity_poly.pdbx_seq_one_letter_code
_entity_poly.pdbx_strand_id
1 'polypeptide(L)'
;FATALEAYGDSVGSFYAAEQGDIFAHPAIRKLVQQLRKENIAGAAQSSWGPGICIPSCSAEHAQWITSMIPPAIDGTPLAVTVCEPMNVGATLMTISPESGSGVRA
;
A
#
# COMPACT_ATOMS: atom_id res chain seq x y z
N PHE A 1 5.09 3.34 -15.43
CA PHE A 1 5.17 3.74 -14.01
C PHE A 1 5.44 2.53 -13.11
N ALA A 2 4.53 1.55 -13.04
CA ALA A 2 4.68 0.36 -12.18
C ALA A 2 6.06 -0.32 -12.25
N THR A 3 6.53 -0.69 -13.44
CA THR A 3 7.86 -1.33 -13.62
C THR A 3 9.02 -0.46 -13.13
N ALA A 4 8.93 0.86 -13.31
CA ALA A 4 9.97 1.78 -12.83
C ALA A 4 9.94 1.92 -11.30
N LEU A 5 8.75 1.93 -10.70
CA LEU A 5 8.58 1.92 -9.25
C LEU A 5 9.15 0.63 -8.64
N GLU A 6 8.90 -0.52 -9.27
CA GLU A 6 9.46 -1.79 -8.83
C GLU A 6 10.99 -1.81 -8.96
N ALA A 7 11.55 -1.37 -10.09
CA ALA A 7 13.00 -1.30 -10.27
C ALA A 7 13.66 -0.38 -9.22
N TYR A 8 13.03 0.75 -8.88
CA TYR A 8 13.45 1.61 -7.79
C TYR A 8 13.36 0.90 -6.43
N GLY A 9 12.21 0.27 -6.13
CA GLY A 9 11.98 -0.47 -4.89
C GLY A 9 12.96 -1.61 -4.68
N ASP A 10 13.22 -2.42 -5.71
CA ASP A 10 14.21 -3.50 -5.70
C ASP A 10 15.63 -2.96 -5.48
N SER A 11 15.97 -1.82 -6.09
CA SER A 11 17.29 -1.20 -5.91
C SER A 11 17.52 -0.72 -4.48
N VAL A 12 16.52 -0.02 -3.91
CA VAL A 12 16.55 0.44 -2.52
C VAL A 12 16.57 -0.75 -1.55
N GLY A 13 15.70 -1.74 -1.76
CA GLY A 13 15.63 -2.95 -0.94
C GLY A 13 16.92 -3.75 -0.98
N SER A 14 17.55 -3.88 -2.15
CA SER A 14 18.84 -4.55 -2.30
C SER A 14 19.96 -3.82 -1.56
N PHE A 15 19.97 -2.48 -1.60
CA PHE A 15 20.94 -1.68 -0.87
C PHE A 15 20.84 -1.85 0.65
N TYR A 16 19.62 -1.91 1.20
CA TYR A 16 19.37 -2.08 2.64
C TYR A 16 19.22 -3.54 3.08
N ALA A 17 19.39 -4.52 2.19
CA ALA A 17 19.14 -5.93 2.48
C ALA A 17 19.95 -6.47 3.66
N ALA A 18 21.17 -5.97 3.88
CA ALA A 18 22.01 -6.37 5.02
C ALA A 18 21.40 -6.00 6.38
N GLU A 19 20.66 -4.89 6.45
CA GLU A 19 20.06 -4.38 7.70
C GLU A 19 18.63 -4.88 7.91
N GLN A 20 17.82 -4.93 6.84
CA GLN A 20 16.41 -5.36 6.93
C GLN A 20 16.20 -6.87 6.65
N GLY A 21 17.29 -7.57 6.35
CA GLY A 21 17.35 -9.02 6.18
C GLY A 21 17.20 -9.55 4.74
N ASP A 22 16.67 -8.76 3.80
CA ASP A 22 16.55 -9.08 2.35
C ASP A 22 15.98 -7.86 1.59
N ILE A 23 15.63 -8.01 0.30
CA ILE A 23 15.01 -6.95 -0.52
C ILE A 23 13.69 -6.41 0.08
N PHE A 24 12.89 -7.29 0.69
CA PHE A 24 11.73 -6.90 1.51
C PHE A 24 11.95 -7.37 2.95
N ALA A 25 11.58 -6.56 3.94
CA ALA A 25 11.86 -6.83 5.35
C ALA A 25 11.22 -8.14 5.85
N HIS A 26 10.04 -8.50 5.33
CA HIS A 26 9.29 -9.67 5.80
C HIS A 26 9.23 -10.81 4.77
N PRO A 27 9.53 -12.08 5.15
CA PRO A 27 9.49 -13.23 4.23
C PRO A 27 8.14 -13.44 3.54
N ALA A 28 7.02 -13.23 4.24
CA ALA A 28 5.68 -13.34 3.65
C ALA A 28 5.47 -12.36 2.48
N ILE A 29 6.06 -11.16 2.58
CA ILE A 29 5.99 -10.14 1.53
C ILE A 29 6.85 -10.55 0.34
N ARG A 30 8.03 -11.14 0.56
CA ARG A 30 8.86 -11.67 -0.53
C ARG A 30 8.12 -12.72 -1.34
N LYS A 31 7.43 -13.64 -0.64
CA LYS A 31 6.60 -14.68 -1.26
C LYS A 31 5.41 -14.08 -2.00
N LEU A 32 4.72 -13.11 -1.40
CA LEU A 32 3.63 -12.38 -2.06
C LEU A 32 4.10 -11.70 -3.35
N VAL A 33 5.21 -10.96 -3.32
CA VAL A 33 5.76 -10.29 -4.49
C VAL A 33 6.17 -11.28 -5.58
N GLN A 34 6.76 -12.42 -5.21
CA GLN A 34 7.05 -13.49 -6.17
C GLN A 34 5.78 -14.07 -6.82
N GLN A 35 4.68 -14.21 -6.07
CA GLN A 35 3.39 -14.65 -6.63
C GLN A 35 2.81 -13.60 -7.58
N LEU A 36 2.77 -12.33 -7.17
CA LEU A 36 2.28 -11.23 -7.99
C LEU A 36 3.04 -11.11 -9.32
N ARG A 37 4.38 -11.25 -9.29
CA ARG A 37 5.21 -11.28 -10.50
C ARG A 37 4.84 -12.41 -11.45
N LYS A 38 4.50 -13.60 -10.94
CA LYS A 38 4.04 -14.73 -11.77
C LYS A 38 2.70 -14.45 -12.46
N GLU A 39 1.86 -13.63 -11.83
CA GLU A 39 0.58 -13.16 -12.37
C GLU A 39 0.72 -11.91 -13.25
N ASN A 40 1.96 -11.52 -13.61
CA ASN A 40 2.28 -10.29 -14.36
C ASN A 40 1.84 -8.98 -13.66
N ILE A 41 1.68 -9.02 -12.33
CA ILE A 41 1.44 -7.83 -11.51
C ILE A 41 2.79 -7.27 -11.07
N ALA A 42 3.14 -6.11 -11.62
CA ALA A 42 4.37 -5.38 -11.32
C ALA A 42 4.10 -4.13 -10.49
N GLY A 43 5.15 -3.56 -9.92
CA GLY A 43 5.12 -2.29 -9.19
C GLY A 43 5.15 -2.42 -7.67
N ALA A 44 5.39 -3.63 -7.15
CA ALA A 44 5.54 -3.83 -5.72
C ALA A 44 6.79 -3.08 -5.20
N ALA A 45 6.59 -2.16 -4.27
CA ALA A 45 7.67 -1.47 -3.57
C ALA A 45 7.37 -1.37 -2.07
N GLN A 46 8.38 -1.61 -1.24
CA GLN A 46 8.24 -1.49 0.22
C GLN A 46 8.07 -0.02 0.61
N SER A 47 7.14 0.22 1.53
CA SER A 47 7.01 1.50 2.20
C SER A 47 7.87 1.50 3.46
N SER A 48 8.82 2.45 3.55
CA SER A 48 9.71 2.60 4.70
C SER A 48 10.46 1.30 5.03
N TRP A 49 10.62 0.99 6.32
CA TRP A 49 11.21 -0.25 6.83
C TRP A 49 10.27 -1.48 6.75
N GLY A 50 9.11 -1.34 6.12
CA GLY A 50 8.14 -2.42 5.95
C GLY A 50 7.27 -2.69 7.19
N PRO A 51 6.49 -3.79 7.17
CA PRO A 51 6.41 -4.79 6.09
C PRO A 51 5.50 -4.37 4.92
N GLY A 52 4.82 -3.22 5.00
CA GLY A 52 3.88 -2.79 3.98
C GLY A 52 4.53 -2.57 2.61
N ILE A 53 3.83 -2.98 1.56
CA ILE A 53 4.16 -2.66 0.16
C ILE A 53 3.00 -1.87 -0.49
N CYS A 54 3.30 -1.12 -1.54
CA CYS A 54 2.29 -0.56 -2.43
C CYS A 54 2.35 -1.21 -3.82
N ILE A 55 1.21 -1.29 -4.49
CA ILE A 55 1.09 -1.77 -5.87
C ILE A 55 0.23 -0.76 -6.64
N PRO A 56 0.77 -0.06 -7.64
CA PRO A 56 -0.01 0.89 -8.43
C PRO A 56 -0.98 0.16 -9.36
N SER A 57 -2.24 0.59 -9.37
CA SER A 57 -3.25 0.17 -10.34
C SER A 57 -3.56 1.31 -11.32
N CYS A 58 -4.22 0.99 -12.44
CA CYS A 58 -4.61 1.97 -13.46
C CYS A 58 -6.08 2.41 -13.35
N SER A 59 -6.87 1.70 -12.54
CA SER A 59 -8.26 2.03 -12.23
C SER A 59 -8.67 1.36 -10.91
N ALA A 60 -9.85 1.71 -10.40
CA ALA A 60 -10.44 1.06 -9.24
C ALA A 60 -10.74 -0.42 -9.51
N GLU A 61 -11.22 -0.75 -10.71
CA GLU A 61 -11.48 -2.14 -11.14
C GLU A 61 -10.18 -2.94 -11.19
N HIS A 62 -9.10 -2.35 -11.73
CA HIS A 62 -7.78 -2.99 -11.73
C HIS A 62 -7.28 -3.22 -10.30
N ALA A 63 -7.49 -2.27 -9.37
CA ALA A 63 -7.12 -2.43 -7.96
C ALA A 63 -7.90 -3.58 -7.28
N GLN A 64 -9.19 -3.69 -7.56
CA GLN A 64 -10.02 -4.79 -7.04
C GLN A 64 -9.61 -6.13 -7.63
N TRP A 65 -9.29 -6.18 -8.92
CA TRP A 65 -8.75 -7.37 -9.55
C TRP A 65 -7.44 -7.81 -8.90
N ILE A 66 -6.46 -6.90 -8.70
CA ILE A 66 -5.22 -7.19 -7.97
C ILE A 66 -5.54 -7.72 -6.56
N THR A 67 -6.47 -7.10 -5.84
CA THR A 67 -6.86 -7.51 -4.49
C THR A 67 -7.40 -8.94 -4.47
N SER A 68 -8.17 -9.35 -5.48
CA SER A 68 -8.68 -10.72 -5.61
C SER A 68 -7.58 -11.78 -5.83
N MET A 69 -6.39 -11.37 -6.30
CA MET A 69 -5.23 -12.25 -6.47
C MET A 69 -4.39 -12.38 -5.19
N ILE A 70 -4.63 -11.54 -4.17
CA ILE A 70 -3.87 -11.57 -2.91
C ILE A 70 -4.54 -12.55 -1.95
N PRO A 71 -3.85 -13.61 -1.49
CA PRO A 71 -4.43 -14.53 -0.52
C PRO A 71 -4.61 -13.85 0.85
N PRO A 72 -5.56 -14.30 1.68
CA PRO A 72 -5.78 -13.71 3.01
C PRO A 72 -4.60 -13.92 3.96
N ALA A 73 -3.71 -14.88 3.68
CA ALA A 73 -2.49 -15.12 4.43
C ALA A 73 -1.40 -15.78 3.57
N ILE A 74 -0.14 -15.59 3.96
CA ILE A 74 1.03 -16.30 3.41
C ILE A 74 1.78 -16.95 4.58
N ASP A 75 1.98 -18.26 4.53
CA ASP A 75 2.60 -19.06 5.61
C ASP A 75 2.00 -18.78 7.00
N GLY A 76 0.69 -18.58 7.08
CA GLY A 76 0.01 -18.24 8.35
C GLY A 76 0.16 -16.77 8.79
N THR A 77 0.89 -15.94 8.05
CA THR A 77 0.93 -14.48 8.26
C THR A 77 -0.30 -13.84 7.60
N PRO A 78 -1.25 -13.27 8.33
CA PRO A 78 -2.41 -12.61 7.76
C PRO A 78 -2.01 -11.37 6.96
N LEU A 79 -2.67 -11.15 5.83
CA LEU A 79 -2.45 -9.98 4.98
C LEU A 79 -3.64 -9.02 5.09
N ALA A 80 -3.36 -7.75 5.36
CA ALA A 80 -4.33 -6.67 5.25
C ALA A 80 -4.10 -5.92 3.94
N VAL A 81 -5.16 -5.78 3.14
CA VAL A 81 -5.12 -5.06 1.86
C VAL A 81 -6.09 -3.90 1.92
N THR A 82 -5.65 -2.74 1.46
CA THR A 82 -6.50 -1.54 1.37
C THR A 82 -6.26 -0.89 0.02
N VAL A 83 -7.35 -0.60 -0.70
CA VAL A 83 -7.31 0.20 -1.92
C VAL A 83 -7.49 1.66 -1.53
N CYS A 84 -6.58 2.52 -1.95
CA CYS A 84 -6.65 3.96 -1.74
C CYS A 84 -6.29 4.71 -3.02
N GLU A 85 -6.78 5.95 -3.12
CA GLU A 85 -6.40 6.87 -4.18
C GLU A 85 -5.24 7.76 -3.71
N PRO A 86 -4.36 8.20 -4.63
CA PRO A 86 -3.34 9.19 -4.30
C PRO A 86 -3.96 10.47 -3.75
N MET A 87 -3.52 10.89 -2.56
CA MET A 87 -3.91 12.16 -2.00
C MET A 87 -3.07 13.27 -2.64
N ASN A 88 -3.58 13.86 -3.73
CA ASN A 88 -2.89 14.92 -4.48
C ASN A 88 -2.99 16.31 -3.83
N VAL A 89 -3.41 16.35 -2.56
CA VAL A 89 -3.52 17.56 -1.74
C VAL A 89 -2.91 17.28 -0.37
N GLY A 90 -2.24 18.27 0.20
CA GLY A 90 -1.72 18.17 1.56
C GLY A 90 -2.81 18.28 2.62
N ALA A 91 -2.39 18.46 3.88
CA ALA A 91 -3.31 18.72 4.97
C ALA A 91 -4.18 19.97 4.69
N THR A 92 -5.48 19.87 4.98
CA THR A 92 -6.45 20.96 4.83
C THR A 92 -7.05 21.29 6.20
N LEU A 93 -7.09 22.58 6.56
CA LEU A 93 -7.75 23.05 7.77
C LEU A 93 -9.20 23.42 7.44
N MET A 94 -10.16 22.85 8.18
CA MET A 94 -11.56 23.23 8.12
C MET A 94 -11.98 23.77 9.49
N THR A 95 -12.44 25.02 9.54
CA THR A 95 -13.05 25.59 10.75
C THR A 95 -14.51 25.18 10.79
N ILE A 96 -14.93 24.48 11.84
CA ILE A 96 -16.32 24.10 12.08
C ILE A 96 -16.89 25.07 13.12
N SER A 97 -17.86 25.92 12.75
CA SER A 97 -18.57 26.76 13.72
C SER A 97 -19.57 25.91 14.51
N PRO A 98 -19.69 26.09 15.84
CA PRO A 98 -20.71 25.38 16.62
C PRO A 98 -22.10 25.84 16.18
N GLU A 99 -23.05 24.90 16.06
CA GLU A 99 -24.46 25.23 15.79
C GLU A 99 -24.96 26.22 16.86
N SER A 100 -25.42 27.39 16.41
CA SER A 100 -26.08 28.36 17.26
C SER A 100 -27.39 27.76 17.76
N GLY A 101 -27.38 27.24 18.99
CA GLY A 101 -28.58 26.72 19.66
C GLY A 101 -29.69 27.77 19.66
N SER A 102 -30.79 27.48 18.97
CA SER A 102 -32.01 28.28 19.04
C SER A 102 -32.65 28.09 20.41
N GLY A 103 -32.26 28.94 21.37
CA GLY A 103 -32.95 29.08 22.64
C GLY A 103 -34.36 29.64 22.40
N VAL A 104 -35.36 28.77 22.39
CA VAL A 104 -36.75 29.18 22.58
C VAL A 104 -36.91 29.52 24.06
N ARG A 105 -37.01 30.81 24.38
CA ARG A 105 -37.55 31.28 25.65
C ARG A 105 -39.08 31.26 25.55
N ALA A 106 -39.73 30.49 26.41
CA ALA A 106 -41.13 30.65 26.80
C ALA A 106 -41.17 31.03 28.29
#